data_AF-A0A286UU25-F1
#
_entry.id   AF-A0A286UU25-F1
#
_cell.length_a   1.000
_cell.length_b   1.000
_cell.length_c   1.000
_cell.angle_alpha   90.00
_cell.angle_beta   90.00
_cell.angle_gamma   90.00
#
_symmetry.space_group_name_H-M   'P 1'
#
loop_
_entity.id
_entity.type
_entity.pdbx_description
1 polymer ?
#
loop_
_entity_poly.entity_id
_entity_poly.type
_entity_poly.pdbx_seq_one_letter_code
_entity_poly.pdbx_strand_id
1 'polypeptide(L)'
;MTVAGEYQRRHQPGCHMFFLRERSHPRSVLQTVAYSLAVFSQTIAESLIDKLKDSCDLGPYNLKTKFDILLREPLYTAAIKVREPILVVLDALDECGTPEARRGLIDVLQDRLPTLPPNFRFLITSRPEKDIFTFTSLPSSKV
;
A
#
# COMPACT_ATOMS: atom_id res chain seq x y z
N MET A 1 -5.84 -20.42 -15.54
CA MET A 1 -4.70 -19.66 -16.09
C MET A 1 -4.93 -18.21 -15.71
N THR A 2 -4.31 -17.74 -14.63
CA THR A 2 -4.50 -16.38 -14.10
C THR A 2 -3.51 -15.44 -14.78
N VAL A 3 -3.95 -14.22 -15.08
CA VAL A 3 -3.14 -13.15 -15.70
C VAL A 3 -1.82 -12.92 -14.92
N ALA A 4 -1.80 -13.24 -13.62
CA ALA A 4 -0.62 -13.24 -12.77
C ALA A 4 0.53 -14.15 -13.27
N GLY A 5 0.22 -15.30 -13.89
CA GLY A 5 1.22 -16.22 -14.41
C GLY A 5 1.94 -15.71 -15.67
N GLU A 6 1.27 -14.87 -16.47
CA GLU A 6 1.82 -14.30 -17.70
C GLU A 6 2.84 -13.19 -17.39
N TYR A 7 2.62 -12.43 -16.31
CA TYR A 7 3.45 -11.29 -15.93
C TYR A 7 4.82 -11.69 -15.38
N GLN A 8 4.98 -12.94 -14.94
CA GLN A 8 6.25 -13.45 -14.41
C GLN A 8 7.30 -13.72 -15.51
N ARG A 9 6.88 -13.85 -16.79
CA ARG A 9 7.81 -14.05 -17.92
C ARG A 9 8.41 -12.76 -18.48
N ARG A 10 7.82 -11.61 -18.19
CA ARG A 10 8.35 -10.32 -18.64
C ARG A 10 8.94 -9.63 -17.43
N HIS A 11 10.22 -9.28 -17.50
CA HIS A 11 10.91 -8.47 -16.49
C HIS A 11 10.29 -7.05 -16.40
N GLN A 12 9.04 -6.94 -15.95
CA GLN A 12 8.40 -5.70 -15.56
C GLN A 12 8.22 -5.74 -14.04
N PRO A 13 8.86 -4.83 -13.30
CA PRO A 13 8.94 -4.90 -11.86
C PRO A 13 7.64 -4.30 -11.29
N GLY A 14 6.56 -5.08 -11.34
CA GLY A 14 5.34 -4.82 -10.56
C GLY A 14 5.52 -5.40 -9.16
N CYS A 15 5.37 -4.60 -8.12
CA CYS A 15 5.35 -5.11 -6.75
C CYS A 15 3.95 -5.71 -6.52
N HIS A 16 3.83 -7.02 -6.74
CA HIS A 16 2.59 -7.75 -6.48
C HIS A 16 2.53 -8.15 -5.01
N MET A 17 1.59 -7.57 -4.26
CA MET A 17 1.24 -8.05 -2.93
C MET A 17 -0.12 -8.76 -3.00
N PHE A 18 -0.17 -9.94 -2.40
CA PHE A 18 -1.39 -10.70 -2.19
C PHE A 18 -1.73 -10.63 -0.71
N PHE A 19 -2.95 -10.23 -0.35
CA PHE A 19 -3.40 -10.47 1.01
C PHE A 19 -3.63 -11.98 1.15
N LEU A 20 -2.84 -12.60 2.01
CA LEU A 20 -3.11 -13.96 2.45
C LEU A 20 -4.17 -13.91 3.55
N ARG A 21 -5.30 -14.53 3.25
CA ARG A 21 -6.42 -14.85 4.15
C ARG A 21 -5.95 -15.10 5.59
N GLU A 22 -6.62 -14.47 6.56
CA GLU A 22 -6.50 -14.71 8.01
C GLU A 22 -5.16 -14.35 8.71
N ARG A 23 -4.19 -13.71 8.02
CA ARG A 23 -2.95 -13.24 8.69
C ARG A 23 -2.73 -11.73 8.73
N SER A 24 -3.50 -10.95 8.00
CA SER A 24 -3.31 -9.49 7.90
C SER A 24 -4.25 -8.73 8.83
N HIS A 25 -3.75 -8.32 10.00
CA HIS A 25 -4.48 -7.37 10.84
C HIS A 25 -4.44 -5.98 10.17
N PRO A 26 -5.52 -5.19 10.17
CA PRO A 26 -5.53 -3.84 9.58
C PRO A 26 -4.39 -2.94 10.08
N ARG A 27 -3.93 -3.20 11.31
CA ARG A 27 -2.81 -2.49 11.97
C ARG A 27 -1.41 -2.86 11.44
N SER A 28 -1.28 -3.97 10.71
CA SER A 28 -0.01 -4.47 10.16
C SER A 28 0.11 -4.31 8.64
N VAL A 29 -0.99 -4.01 7.95
CA VAL A 29 -1.02 -3.88 6.48
C VAL A 29 0.00 -2.88 5.97
N LEU A 30 0.06 -1.69 6.58
CA LEU A 30 0.98 -0.63 6.15
C LEU A 30 2.45 -1.06 6.30
N GLN A 31 2.78 -1.80 7.36
CA GLN A 31 4.11 -2.36 7.59
C GLN A 31 4.44 -3.43 6.54
N THR A 32 3.49 -4.32 6.21
CA THR A 32 3.69 -5.32 5.16
C THR A 32 3.90 -4.66 3.80
N VAL A 33 3.18 -3.57 3.52
CA VAL A 33 3.35 -2.79 2.28
C VAL A 33 4.72 -2.14 2.23
N ALA A 34 5.12 -1.44 3.30
CA ALA A 34 6.44 -0.81 3.38
C ALA A 34 7.57 -1.83 3.26
N TYR A 35 7.44 -2.97 3.95
CA TYR A 35 8.41 -4.07 3.87
C TYR A 35 8.56 -4.62 2.45
N SER A 36 7.47 -4.98 1.77
CA SER A 36 7.61 -5.56 0.43
C SER A 36 8.09 -4.53 -0.60
N LEU A 37 7.79 -3.24 -0.41
CA LEU A 37 8.37 -2.17 -1.23
C LEU A 37 9.89 -2.02 -1.00
N ALA A 38 10.35 -2.16 0.24
CA ALA A 38 11.77 -2.17 0.57
C ALA A 38 12.49 -3.39 -0.02
N VAL A 39 11.89 -4.58 0.05
CA VAL A 39 12.44 -5.80 -0.59
C VAL A 39 12.51 -5.63 -2.10
N PHE A 40 11.53 -4.96 -2.70
CA PHE A 40 11.46 -4.73 -4.13
C PHE A 40 12.49 -3.70 -4.65
N SER A 41 12.77 -2.64 -3.89
CA SER A 41 13.70 -1.58 -4.31
C SER A 41 14.63 -1.16 -3.18
N GLN A 42 15.93 -1.34 -3.41
CA GLN A 42 16.98 -0.90 -2.50
C GLN A 42 16.88 0.59 -2.16
N THR A 43 16.51 1.44 -3.14
CA THR A 43 16.32 2.88 -2.93
C THR A 43 15.17 3.18 -1.97
N ILE A 44 14.07 2.42 -2.05
CA ILE A 44 12.96 2.55 -1.11
C ILE A 44 13.37 2.03 0.27
N ALA A 45 14.11 0.91 0.33
CA ALA A 45 14.61 0.37 1.58
C ALA A 45 15.50 1.36 2.34
N GLU A 46 16.45 1.99 1.65
CA GLU A 46 17.32 3.01 2.23
C GLU A 46 16.51 4.19 2.76
N SER A 47 15.58 4.70 1.95
CA SER A 47 14.71 5.82 2.34
C SER A 47 13.85 5.47 3.56
N LEU A 48 13.36 4.24 3.65
CA LEU A 48 12.58 3.75 4.79
C LEU A 48 13.43 3.60 6.04
N ILE A 49 14.63 3.00 5.94
CA ILE A 49 15.56 2.84 7.06
C ILE A 49 15.95 4.20 7.63
N ASP A 50 16.29 5.16 6.78
CA ASP A 50 16.66 6.50 7.22
C ASP A 50 15.52 7.19 7.97
N LYS A 51 14.27 7.01 7.50
CA LYS A 51 13.10 7.54 8.22
C LYS A 51 12.80 6.84 9.52
N LEU A 52 13.05 5.54 9.61
CA LEU A 52 12.80 4.77 10.82
C LEU A 52 13.83 5.03 11.92
N LYS A 53 15.05 5.47 11.59
CA LYS A 53 16.06 5.88 12.59
C LYS A 53 15.56 7.01 13.49
N ASP A 54 14.76 7.92 12.96
CA ASP A 54 14.22 9.07 13.68
C ASP A 54 12.92 8.75 14.46
N SER A 55 12.32 7.57 14.22
CA SER A 55 11.06 7.17 14.86
C SER A 55 11.31 6.12 15.96
N CYS A 56 11.16 6.52 17.23
CA CYS A 56 11.54 5.69 18.38
C CYS A 56 10.58 4.53 18.70
N ASP A 57 9.30 4.58 18.29
CA ASP A 57 8.37 3.46 18.38
C ASP A 57 7.15 3.70 17.48
N LEU A 58 6.81 2.74 16.61
CA LEU A 58 5.61 2.84 15.77
C LEU A 58 4.33 2.35 16.46
N GLY A 59 4.44 1.62 17.58
CA GLY A 59 3.33 1.06 18.34
C GLY A 59 2.18 2.03 18.62
N PRO A 60 2.42 3.19 19.26
CA PRO A 60 1.39 4.11 19.73
C PRO A 60 0.77 4.99 18.64
N TYR A 61 1.36 5.04 17.44
CA TYR A 61 0.86 5.92 16.38
C TYR A 61 -0.46 5.42 15.78
N ASN A 62 -1.33 6.38 15.48
CA ASN A 62 -2.55 6.14 14.71
C ASN A 62 -2.21 5.72 13.26
N LEU A 63 -3.18 5.15 12.54
CA LEU A 63 -2.97 4.65 11.18
C LEU A 63 -2.54 5.72 10.17
N LYS A 64 -2.99 6.98 10.33
CA LYS A 64 -2.59 8.09 9.46
C LYS A 64 -1.10 8.40 9.61
N THR A 65 -0.63 8.54 10.83
CA THR A 65 0.80 8.76 11.14
C THR A 65 1.66 7.57 10.70
N LYS A 66 1.18 6.33 10.89
CA LYS A 66 1.87 5.14 10.37
C LYS A 66 2.00 5.18 8.85
N PHE A 67 0.94 5.57 8.14
CA PHE A 67 0.98 5.71 6.68
C PHE A 67 2.02 6.74 6.27
N ASP A 68 2.04 7.90 6.94
CA ASP A 68 2.96 8.98 6.59
C ASP A 68 4.43 8.54 6.78
N ILE A 69 4.77 7.93 7.92
CA ILE A 69 6.12 7.47 8.24
C ILE A 69 6.56 6.28 7.37
N LEU A 70 5.68 5.30 7.14
CA LEU A 70 6.04 4.04 6.48
C LEU A 70 5.99 4.11 4.96
N LEU A 71 5.12 4.95 4.41
CA LEU A 71 4.85 5.00 2.97
C LEU A 71 5.11 6.39 2.42
N ARG A 72 4.40 7.41 2.91
CA ARG A 72 4.44 8.72 2.25
C ARG A 72 5.84 9.33 2.20
N GLU A 73 6.50 9.47 3.35
CA GLU A 73 7.81 10.13 3.40
C GLU A 73 8.92 9.31 2.72
N PRO A 74 9.04 7.99 2.94
CA PRO A 74 10.04 7.18 2.25
C PRO A 74 9.83 7.18 0.73
N LEU A 75 8.58 7.07 0.26
CA LEU A 75 8.30 7.04 -1.17
C LEU A 75 8.54 8.39 -1.84
N TYR A 76 8.27 9.51 -1.15
CA TYR A 76 8.59 10.83 -1.68
C TYR A 76 10.10 11.04 -1.85
N THR A 77 10.88 10.57 -0.88
CA THR A 77 12.34 10.60 -0.95
C THR A 77 12.86 9.69 -2.07
N ALA A 78 12.32 8.48 -2.17
CA ALA A 78 12.71 7.52 -3.20
C ALA A 78 12.31 7.97 -4.61
N ALA A 79 11.20 8.70 -4.78
CA ALA A 79 10.70 9.17 -6.08
C ALA A 79 11.70 10.08 -6.82
N ILE A 80 12.65 10.71 -6.13
CA ILE A 80 13.71 11.51 -6.74
C ILE A 80 14.62 10.62 -7.62
N LYS A 81 14.85 9.38 -7.19
CA LYS A 81 15.76 8.43 -7.83
C LYS A 81 15.01 7.37 -8.65
N VAL A 82 13.83 6.95 -8.20
CA VAL A 82 12.99 5.96 -8.87
C VAL A 82 12.05 6.65 -9.85
N ARG A 83 12.42 6.69 -11.13
CA ARG A 83 11.63 7.36 -12.17
C ARG A 83 10.59 6.46 -12.83
N GLU A 84 10.77 5.14 -12.75
CA GLU A 84 9.85 4.18 -13.34
C GLU A 84 8.56 4.05 -12.51
N PRO A 85 7.39 3.89 -13.14
CA PRO A 85 6.15 3.63 -12.44
C PRO A 85 6.18 2.28 -11.70
N ILE A 86 5.79 2.30 -10.42
CA ILE A 86 5.61 1.12 -9.57
C ILE A 86 4.12 0.96 -9.28
N LEU A 87 3.58 -0.20 -9.63
CA LEU A 87 2.23 -0.61 -9.25
C LEU A 87 2.29 -1.50 -8.02
N VAL A 88 1.55 -1.12 -6.98
CA VAL A 88 1.28 -1.91 -5.79
C VAL A 88 -0.15 -2.43 -5.87
N VAL A 89 -0.31 -3.74 -5.82
CA VAL A 89 -1.64 -4.36 -5.80
C VAL A 89 -1.98 -4.74 -4.37
N LEU A 90 -3.15 -4.33 -3.89
CA LEU A 90 -3.73 -4.75 -2.62
C LEU A 90 -4.96 -5.60 -2.92
N ASP A 91 -4.78 -6.92 -2.96
CA ASP A 91 -5.84 -7.85 -3.33
C ASP A 91 -6.76 -8.20 -2.15
N ALA A 92 -8.06 -8.42 -2.38
CA ALA A 92 -9.03 -8.92 -1.39
C ALA A 92 -9.11 -8.11 -0.07
N LEU A 93 -9.26 -6.79 -0.16
CA LEU A 93 -9.37 -5.90 1.01
C LEU A 93 -10.53 -6.28 1.96
N ASP A 94 -11.59 -6.90 1.42
CA ASP A 94 -12.72 -7.44 2.19
C ASP A 94 -12.32 -8.53 3.19
N GLU A 95 -11.20 -9.22 2.97
CA GLU A 95 -10.71 -10.27 3.87
C GLU A 95 -9.80 -9.71 4.99
N CYS A 96 -9.57 -8.40 5.05
CA CYS A 96 -8.71 -7.78 6.06
C CYS A 96 -9.46 -7.51 7.37
N GLY A 97 -9.42 -8.44 8.32
CA GLY A 97 -10.05 -8.27 9.64
C GLY A 97 -11.59 -8.13 9.57
N THR A 98 -12.21 -7.61 10.64
CA THR A 98 -13.65 -7.35 10.65
C THR A 98 -13.99 -6.03 9.93
N PRO A 99 -15.23 -5.84 9.44
CA PRO A 99 -15.67 -4.60 8.81
C PRO A 99 -15.38 -3.34 9.66
N GLU A 100 -15.57 -3.43 10.97
CA GLU A 100 -15.30 -2.34 11.91
C GLU A 100 -13.79 -2.07 12.05
N ALA A 101 -12.98 -3.13 12.11
CA ALA A 101 -11.54 -3.03 12.26
C ALA A 101 -10.85 -2.45 11.01
N ARG A 102 -11.37 -2.75 9.82
CA ARG A 102 -10.80 -2.26 8.55
C ARG A 102 -11.30 -0.89 8.13
N ARG A 103 -12.39 -0.38 8.71
CA ARG A 103 -12.92 0.97 8.39
C ARG A 103 -11.82 2.04 8.49
N GLY A 104 -11.07 2.05 9.59
CA GLY A 104 -9.98 3.02 9.76
C GLY A 104 -8.84 2.87 8.75
N LEU A 105 -8.60 1.65 8.24
CA LEU A 105 -7.65 1.43 7.15
C LEU A 105 -8.20 1.96 5.82
N ILE A 106 -9.46 1.68 5.50
CA ILE A 106 -10.14 2.19 4.30
C ILE A 106 -10.08 3.72 4.26
N ASP A 107 -10.43 4.39 5.37
CA ASP A 107 -10.41 5.85 5.47
C ASP A 107 -8.99 6.41 5.23
N VAL A 108 -7.97 5.76 5.78
CA VAL A 108 -6.57 6.15 5.59
C VAL A 108 -6.13 5.95 4.14
N LEU A 109 -6.47 4.82 3.52
CA LEU A 109 -6.14 4.55 2.13
C LEU A 109 -6.81 5.58 1.20
N GLN A 110 -8.09 5.86 1.42
CA GLN A 110 -8.82 6.87 0.64
C GLN A 110 -8.23 8.27 0.80
N ASP A 111 -7.91 8.68 2.03
CA ASP A 111 -7.36 10.00 2.32
C ASP A 111 -5.90 10.18 1.85
N ARG A 112 -5.08 9.13 1.94
CA ARG A 112 -3.61 9.25 1.85
C ARG A 112 -3.01 8.72 0.56
N LEU A 113 -3.63 7.75 -0.12
CA LEU A 113 -3.12 7.28 -1.42
C LEU A 113 -2.96 8.41 -2.45
N PRO A 114 -3.89 9.39 -2.57
CA PRO A 114 -3.72 10.52 -3.49
C PRO A 114 -2.55 11.45 -3.15
N THR A 115 -2.02 11.36 -1.93
CA THR A 115 -0.88 12.19 -1.47
C THR A 115 0.48 11.59 -1.80
N LEU A 116 0.50 10.38 -2.36
CA LEU A 116 1.73 9.71 -2.76
C LEU A 116 2.29 10.28 -4.07
N PRO A 117 3.61 10.14 -4.31
CA PRO A 117 4.21 10.54 -5.58
C PRO A 117 3.59 9.79 -6.77
N PRO A 118 3.47 10.44 -7.95
CA PRO A 118 2.69 9.91 -9.08
C PRO A 118 3.27 8.65 -9.74
N ASN A 119 4.55 8.36 -9.50
CA ASN A 119 5.22 7.13 -9.91
C ASN A 119 4.81 5.91 -9.06
N PHE A 120 4.14 6.09 -7.92
CA PHE A 120 3.59 5.00 -7.11
C PHE A 120 2.08 4.92 -7.27
N ARG A 121 1.61 3.82 -7.85
CA ARG A 121 0.18 3.58 -8.11
C ARG A 121 -0.31 2.42 -7.29
N PHE A 122 -1.53 2.51 -6.79
CA PHE A 122 -2.16 1.46 -6.00
C PHE A 122 -3.41 0.95 -6.74
N LEU A 123 -3.49 -0.36 -6.92
CA LEU A 123 -4.68 -1.06 -7.38
C LEU A 123 -5.23 -1.88 -6.21
N ILE A 124 -6.45 -1.57 -5.79
CA ILE A 124 -7.09 -2.25 -4.66
C ILE A 124 -8.26 -3.06 -5.20
N THR A 125 -8.33 -4.34 -4.85
CA THR A 125 -9.45 -5.22 -5.20
C THR A 125 -10.19 -5.63 -3.92
N SER A 126 -11.49 -5.88 -4.05
CA SER A 126 -12.31 -6.44 -2.98
C SER A 126 -13.59 -7.06 -3.55
N ARG A 127 -14.25 -7.91 -2.75
CA ARG A 127 -15.67 -8.19 -2.95
C ARG A 127 -16.52 -6.94 -2.63
N PRO A 128 -17.71 -6.82 -3.23
CA PRO A 128 -18.63 -5.73 -2.94
C PRO A 128 -19.29 -5.92 -1.57
N GLU A 129 -18.60 -5.55 -0.49
CA GLU A 129 -19.17 -5.50 0.86
C GLU A 129 -19.68 -4.10 1.20
N LYS A 130 -20.72 -4.01 2.05
CA LYS A 130 -21.43 -2.75 2.36
C LYS A 130 -20.53 -1.63 2.86
N ASP A 131 -19.51 -1.98 3.63
CA ASP A 131 -18.54 -1.04 4.18
C ASP A 131 -17.46 -0.62 3.16
N ILE A 132 -17.25 -1.41 2.10
CA ILE A 132 -16.27 -1.16 1.05
C ILE A 132 -16.87 -0.37 -0.12
N PHE A 133 -18.19 -0.39 -0.31
CA PHE A 133 -18.86 0.47 -1.30
C PHE A 133 -18.55 1.96 -1.14
N THR A 134 -18.18 2.41 0.06
CA THR A 134 -17.72 3.79 0.29
C THR A 134 -16.43 4.09 -0.48
N PHE A 135 -15.54 3.11 -0.63
CA PHE A 135 -14.25 3.22 -1.32
C PHE A 135 -14.40 3.40 -2.84
N THR A 136 -15.36 2.71 -3.46
CA THR A 136 -15.55 2.70 -4.93
C THR A 136 -16.24 3.93 -5.48
N SER A 137 -16.67 4.87 -4.62
CA SER A 137 -17.32 6.13 -5.01
C SER A 137 -16.34 7.25 -5.40
N LEU A 138 -15.03 7.01 -5.32
CA LEU A 138 -14.04 7.92 -5.92
C LEU A 138 -14.31 8.04 -7.43
N PRO A 139 -14.47 9.26 -7.97
CA PRO A 139 -14.73 9.42 -9.39
C PRO A 139 -13.54 8.82 -10.15
N SER A 140 -13.81 7.78 -10.95
CA SER A 140 -12.85 7.37 -11.98
C SER A 140 -12.46 8.62 -12.75
N SER A 141 -11.17 8.96 -12.69
CA SER A 141 -10.60 10.07 -13.43
C SER A 141 -11.07 9.92 -14.87
N LYS A 142 -11.86 10.89 -15.36
CA LYS A 142 -12.25 10.94 -16.76
C LYS A 142 -10.96 11.02 -17.57
N VAL A 143 -10.68 9.97 -18.33
CA VAL A 143 -9.77 9.97 -19.48
C VAL A 143 -10.27 10.97 -20.52
#